data_AF-A0A735EU61-F1
#
_entry.id   AF-A0A735EU61-F1
#
_cell.length_a   1.000
_cell.length_b   1.000
_cell.length_c   1.000
_cell.angle_alpha   90.00
_cell.angle_beta   90.00
_cell.angle_gamma   90.00
#
_symmetry.space_group_name_H-M   'P 1'
#
loop_
_entity.id
_entity.type
_entity.pdbx_description
1 polymer ?
#
loop_
_entity_poly.entity_id
_entity_poly.type
_entity_poly.pdbx_seq_one_letter_code
_entity_poly.pdbx_strand_id
1 'polypeptide(L)'
;GAMTDFGPLLANPRTLLLGAAAQFGIFATVLGALTLNYFGLIAFTLPQAAAIGIIGGADGPTAIYLSGKLAPELLGAIAVAAYSYMALVPLIQPPIMKALTSETERKIRMVQLRTVSKREKILFPVVLLMLVALLLPDAAPLLGMFCFGNLMRESGVVERLSDTVQNGLINIVTIFLGLSVGAKLVADKFLQPQTLGILLLGVIAFGIGTA
;
A
#
# COMPACT_ATOMS: atom_id res chain seq x y z
N GLY A 1 -9.07 -4.85 -4.81
CA GLY A 1 -10.53 -4.86 -4.92
C GLY A 1 -11.04 -6.24 -5.30
N ALA A 2 -11.12 -6.57 -6.59
CA ALA A 2 -11.75 -7.80 -7.08
C ALA A 2 -11.06 -9.13 -6.65
N MET A 3 -9.78 -9.07 -6.27
CA MET A 3 -9.02 -10.21 -5.76
C MET A 3 -9.03 -10.34 -4.22
N THR A 4 -9.61 -9.38 -3.51
CA THR A 4 -9.48 -9.26 -2.05
C THR A 4 -10.65 -9.95 -1.34
N ASP A 5 -10.38 -10.85 -0.38
CA ASP A 5 -11.41 -11.41 0.51
C ASP A 5 -11.47 -10.63 1.83
N PHE A 6 -12.66 -10.13 2.14
CA PHE A 6 -12.93 -9.39 3.38
C PHE A 6 -13.44 -10.26 4.51
N GLY A 7 -13.70 -11.55 4.28
CA GLY A 7 -14.16 -12.48 5.31
C GLY A 7 -13.31 -12.43 6.58
N PRO A 8 -11.97 -12.57 6.49
CA PRO A 8 -11.12 -12.52 7.68
C PRO A 8 -11.15 -11.18 8.41
N LEU A 9 -11.19 -10.07 7.66
CA LEU A 9 -11.23 -8.72 8.21
C LEU A 9 -12.55 -8.44 8.96
N LEU A 10 -13.67 -8.77 8.31
CA LEU A 10 -15.01 -8.65 8.88
C LEU A 10 -15.17 -9.59 10.07
N ALA A 11 -14.53 -10.77 10.06
CA ALA A 11 -14.65 -11.71 11.16
C ALA A 11 -14.03 -11.18 12.47
N ASN A 12 -12.93 -10.43 12.39
CA ASN A 12 -12.33 -9.76 13.55
C ASN A 12 -12.04 -8.27 13.23
N PRO A 13 -13.03 -7.38 13.36
CA PRO A 13 -12.88 -5.96 12.97
C PRO A 13 -11.79 -5.21 13.74
N ARG A 14 -11.38 -5.68 14.92
CA ARG A 14 -10.29 -5.08 15.71
C ARG A 14 -8.97 -5.07 14.94
N THR A 15 -8.80 -5.99 13.99
CA THR A 15 -7.63 -6.03 13.10
C THR A 15 -7.48 -4.81 12.20
N LEU A 16 -8.56 -4.03 11.98
CA LEU A 16 -8.47 -2.74 11.29
C LEU A 16 -7.56 -1.75 12.03
N LEU A 17 -7.53 -1.80 13.36
CA LEU A 17 -6.67 -0.92 14.17
C LEU A 17 -5.19 -1.28 14.02
N LEU A 18 -4.87 -2.55 13.82
CA LEU A 18 -3.50 -2.97 13.47
C LEU A 18 -3.10 -2.38 12.12
N GLY A 19 -4.03 -2.38 11.15
CA GLY A 19 -3.83 -1.71 9.86
C GLY A 19 -3.59 -0.21 9.99
N ALA A 20 -4.29 0.47 10.92
CA ALA A 20 -4.08 1.89 11.18
C ALA A 20 -2.66 2.18 11.72
N ALA A 21 -2.19 1.39 12.69
CA ALA A 21 -0.82 1.51 13.21
C ALA A 21 0.23 1.16 12.15
N ALA A 22 -0.02 0.15 11.31
CA ALA A 22 0.91 -0.24 10.24
C ALA A 22 1.19 0.89 9.23
N GLN A 23 0.27 1.85 9.06
CA GLN A 23 0.49 3.03 8.20
C GLN A 23 1.46 4.04 8.81
N PHE A 24 1.84 3.93 10.09
CA PHE A 24 2.78 4.85 10.73
C PHE A 24 4.14 4.89 10.03
N GLY A 25 4.55 3.77 9.40
CA GLY A 25 5.75 3.71 8.57
C GLY A 25 5.77 4.78 7.48
N ILE A 26 4.63 5.12 6.87
CA ILE A 26 4.52 6.20 5.89
C ILE A 26 4.94 7.53 6.48
N PHE A 27 4.33 7.92 7.60
CA PHE A 27 4.58 9.21 8.24
C PHE A 27 6.01 9.32 8.76
N ALA A 28 6.53 8.23 9.35
CA ALA A 28 7.92 8.18 9.78
C ALA A 28 8.90 8.35 8.61
N THR A 29 8.60 7.76 7.45
CA THR A 29 9.40 7.92 6.23
C THR A 29 9.34 9.34 5.68
N VAL A 30 8.17 10.02 5.71
CA VAL A 30 8.06 11.43 5.35
C VAL A 30 8.94 12.30 6.26
N LEU A 31 8.86 12.07 7.59
CA LEU A 31 9.71 12.77 8.55
C LEU A 31 11.20 12.49 8.31
N GLY A 32 11.57 11.26 7.99
CA GLY A 32 12.93 10.88 7.61
C GLY A 32 13.43 11.63 6.37
N ALA A 33 12.61 11.72 5.32
CA ALA A 33 12.93 12.47 4.10
C ALA A 33 13.10 13.98 4.37
N LEU A 34 12.21 14.58 5.16
CA LEU A 34 12.32 15.99 5.54
C LEU A 34 13.55 16.25 6.42
N THR A 35 13.91 15.30 7.27
CA THR A 35 15.10 15.38 8.13
C THR A 35 16.39 15.27 7.31
N LEU A 36 16.43 14.39 6.30
CA LEU A 36 17.53 14.30 5.33
C LEU A 36 17.74 15.62 4.58
N ASN A 37 16.64 16.30 4.24
CA ASN A 37 16.67 17.64 3.65
C ASN A 37 17.18 18.69 4.64
N TYR A 38 16.72 18.66 5.90
CA TYR A 38 17.17 19.58 6.94
C TYR A 38 18.68 19.48 7.22
N PHE A 39 19.24 18.27 7.20
CA PHE A 39 20.69 18.05 7.35
C PHE A 39 21.51 18.37 6.09
N GLY A 40 20.87 18.80 4.99
CA GLY A 40 21.55 19.18 3.76
C GLY A 40 22.20 18.01 3.01
N LEU A 41 21.84 16.77 3.33
CA LEU A 41 22.39 15.57 2.69
C LEU A 41 21.77 15.36 1.30
N ILE A 42 20.43 15.39 1.24
CA ILE A 42 19.67 15.18 0.02
C ILE A 42 18.48 16.14 0.04
N ALA A 43 18.34 16.95 -1.01
CA ALA A 43 17.24 17.89 -1.11
C ALA A 43 15.92 17.19 -1.47
N PHE A 44 14.95 17.26 -0.55
CA PHE A 44 13.58 16.78 -0.77
C PHE A 44 12.59 17.89 -0.48
N THR A 45 11.76 18.21 -1.47
CA THR A 45 10.58 19.05 -1.26
C THR A 45 9.49 18.28 -0.51
N LEU A 46 8.54 18.96 0.11
CA LEU A 46 7.44 18.30 0.81
C LEU A 46 6.61 17.36 -0.09
N PRO A 47 6.25 17.72 -1.34
CA PRO A 47 5.55 16.80 -2.24
C PRO A 47 6.36 15.53 -2.57
N GLN A 48 7.68 15.68 -2.76
CA GLN A 48 8.58 14.55 -2.98
C GLN A 48 8.68 13.66 -1.74
N ALA A 49 8.91 14.24 -0.56
CA ALA A 49 8.94 13.52 0.70
C ALA A 49 7.63 12.74 0.95
N ALA A 50 6.48 13.37 0.67
CA ALA A 50 5.17 12.73 0.76
C ALA A 50 5.02 11.54 -0.20
N ALA A 51 5.49 11.67 -1.45
CA ALA A 51 5.47 10.57 -2.42
C ALA A 51 6.37 9.39 -1.99
N ILE A 52 7.53 9.68 -1.40
CA ILE A 52 8.48 8.66 -0.88
C ILE A 52 7.87 7.93 0.32
N GLY A 53 7.16 8.65 1.18
CA GLY A 53 6.50 8.08 2.36
C GLY A 53 5.59 6.90 2.04
N ILE A 54 4.84 6.95 0.93
CA ILE A 54 3.85 5.91 0.58
C ILE A 54 4.46 4.53 0.38
N ILE A 55 5.78 4.44 0.13
CA ILE A 55 6.49 3.15 0.07
C ILE A 55 6.27 2.34 1.36
N GLY A 56 6.21 3.01 2.52
CA GLY A 56 5.96 2.38 3.82
C GLY A 56 4.57 1.76 3.96
N GLY A 57 3.61 2.12 3.10
CA GLY A 57 2.29 1.51 3.06
C GLY A 57 2.23 0.15 2.35
N ALA A 58 3.33 -0.25 1.70
CA ALA A 58 3.46 -1.52 0.96
C ALA A 58 2.38 -1.74 -0.11
N ASP A 59 1.86 -0.67 -0.71
CA ASP A 59 0.83 -0.70 -1.75
C ASP A 59 1.33 -0.04 -3.05
N GLY A 60 1.87 -0.86 -3.95
CA GLY A 60 2.45 -0.42 -5.23
C GLY A 60 1.51 0.44 -6.09
N PRO A 61 0.28 -0.01 -6.41
CA PRO A 61 -0.70 0.78 -7.15
C PRO A 61 -0.95 2.18 -6.58
N THR A 62 -1.10 2.31 -5.25
CA THR A 62 -1.31 3.61 -4.59
C THR A 62 -0.04 4.47 -4.57
N ALA A 63 1.13 3.85 -4.36
CA ALA A 63 2.42 4.55 -4.42
C ALA A 63 2.66 5.15 -5.82
N ILE A 64 2.40 4.38 -6.88
CA ILE A 64 2.48 4.86 -8.26
C ILE A 64 1.48 6.00 -8.50
N TYR A 65 0.23 5.85 -8.04
CA TYR A 65 -0.78 6.88 -8.21
C TYR A 65 -0.40 8.20 -7.54
N LEU A 66 0.01 8.17 -6.28
CA LEU A 66 0.34 9.38 -5.53
C LEU A 66 1.64 10.02 -6.05
N SER A 67 2.66 9.21 -6.34
CA SER A 67 3.89 9.72 -6.96
C SER A 67 3.61 10.35 -8.32
N GLY A 68 2.73 9.78 -9.13
CA GLY A 68 2.34 10.36 -10.42
C GLY A 68 1.65 11.72 -10.32
N LYS A 69 1.07 12.04 -9.16
CA LYS A 69 0.45 13.34 -8.89
C LYS A 69 1.37 14.33 -8.17
N LEU A 70 2.19 13.86 -7.22
CA LEU A 70 2.99 14.72 -6.34
C LEU A 70 4.44 14.90 -6.80
N ALA A 71 5.07 13.85 -7.34
CA ALA A 71 6.47 13.85 -7.75
C ALA A 71 6.68 12.94 -8.99
N PRO A 72 6.16 13.32 -10.17
CA PRO A 72 6.22 12.50 -11.38
C PRO A 72 7.65 12.14 -11.83
N GLU A 73 8.62 12.97 -11.46
CA GLU A 73 10.04 12.79 -11.75
C GLU A 73 10.71 11.71 -10.88
N LEU A 74 10.16 11.40 -9.70
CA LEU A 74 10.67 10.35 -8.79
C LEU A 74 9.93 9.02 -8.95
N LEU A 75 8.90 8.96 -9.79
CA LEU A 75 8.02 7.80 -9.96
C LEU A 75 8.78 6.51 -10.27
N GLY A 76 9.79 6.57 -11.13
CA GLY A 76 10.60 5.40 -11.48
C GLY A 76 11.28 4.80 -10.25
N ALA A 77 12.00 5.63 -9.48
CA ALA A 77 12.71 5.18 -8.29
C ALA A 77 11.77 4.69 -7.18
N ILE A 78 10.65 5.40 -6.96
CA ILE A 78 9.64 5.03 -5.96
C ILE A 78 9.00 3.68 -6.30
N ALA A 79 8.61 3.47 -7.56
CA ALA A 79 7.96 2.23 -7.97
C ALA A 79 8.92 1.03 -7.90
N VAL A 80 10.18 1.20 -8.33
CA VAL A 80 11.21 0.15 -8.22
C VAL A 80 11.46 -0.20 -6.76
N ALA A 81 11.64 0.81 -5.89
CA ALA A 81 11.83 0.61 -4.47
C ALA A 81 10.62 -0.09 -3.83
N ALA A 82 9.39 0.34 -4.14
CA ALA A 82 8.17 -0.24 -3.60
C ALA A 82 8.06 -1.73 -3.89
N TYR A 83 8.11 -2.16 -5.16
CA TYR A 83 7.99 -3.58 -5.50
C TYR A 83 9.19 -4.41 -5.03
N SER A 84 10.40 -3.85 -5.04
CA SER A 84 11.58 -4.53 -4.50
C SER A 84 11.44 -4.79 -3.01
N TYR A 85 11.07 -3.78 -2.21
CA TYR A 85 10.92 -3.96 -0.76
C TYR A 85 9.72 -4.80 -0.37
N MET A 86 8.62 -4.74 -1.12
CA MET A 86 7.49 -5.67 -0.96
C MET A 86 7.93 -7.14 -1.13
N ALA A 87 8.82 -7.42 -2.09
CA ALA A 87 9.38 -8.76 -2.27
C ALA A 87 10.39 -9.14 -1.17
N LEU A 88 11.00 -8.16 -0.50
CA LEU A 88 11.95 -8.36 0.60
C LEU A 88 11.28 -8.46 1.98
N VAL A 89 9.96 -8.35 2.09
CA VAL A 89 9.21 -8.53 3.35
C VAL A 89 9.59 -9.84 4.08
N PRO A 90 9.74 -11.00 3.41
CA PRO A 90 10.18 -12.24 4.09
C PRO A 90 11.58 -12.17 4.70
N LEU A 91 12.42 -11.21 4.27
CA LEU A 91 13.76 -10.98 4.82
C LEU A 91 13.73 -9.92 5.93
N ILE A 92 12.92 -8.87 5.77
CA ILE A 92 12.87 -7.73 6.69
C ILE A 92 12.00 -8.03 7.93
N GLN A 93 10.81 -8.60 7.72
CA GLN A 93 9.81 -8.75 8.79
C GLN A 93 10.19 -9.79 9.85
N PRO A 94 10.68 -11.01 9.52
CA PRO A 94 10.93 -12.03 10.54
C PRO A 94 12.00 -11.65 11.59
N PRO A 95 13.12 -10.99 11.24
CA PRO A 95 14.07 -10.48 12.22
C PRO A 95 13.45 -9.49 13.22
N ILE A 96 12.56 -8.60 12.77
CA ILE A 96 11.89 -7.62 13.61
C ILE A 96 10.91 -8.31 14.57
N MET A 97 10.13 -9.26 14.05
CA MET A 97 9.27 -10.10 14.90
C MET A 97 10.10 -10.83 15.96
N LYS A 98 11.30 -11.33 15.59
CA LYS A 98 12.22 -11.99 16.52
C LYS A 98 12.76 -11.05 17.60
N ALA A 99 12.98 -9.77 17.27
CA ALA A 99 13.52 -8.76 18.16
C ALA A 99 12.50 -8.20 19.16
N LEU A 100 11.23 -8.03 18.76
CA LEU A 100 10.22 -7.33 19.56
C LEU A 100 9.25 -8.25 20.30
N THR A 101 8.77 -9.32 19.67
CA THR A 101 7.73 -10.17 20.28
C THR A 101 8.34 -11.24 21.19
N SER A 102 7.68 -11.58 22.28
CA SER A 102 8.12 -12.65 23.19
C SER A 102 7.67 -14.04 22.70
N GLU A 103 8.32 -15.11 23.16
CA GLU A 103 7.88 -16.48 22.83
C GLU A 103 6.49 -16.82 23.36
N THR A 104 6.09 -16.21 24.47
CA THR A 104 4.77 -16.43 25.09
C THR A 104 3.66 -15.85 24.23
N GLU A 105 3.84 -14.62 23.72
CA GLU A 105 2.91 -13.98 22.78
C GLU A 105 2.78 -14.75 21.46
N ARG A 106 3.90 -15.26 20.92
CA ARG A 106 3.89 -16.06 19.67
C ARG A 106 3.12 -17.38 19.78
N LYS A 107 2.92 -17.89 21.00
CA LYS A 107 2.21 -19.16 21.28
C LYS A 107 0.72 -18.96 21.57
N ILE A 108 0.20 -17.72 21.52
CA ILE A 108 -1.22 -17.43 21.69
C ILE A 108 -2.06 -18.15 20.61
N ARG A 109 -3.10 -18.87 21.02
CA ARG A 109 -4.02 -19.55 20.11
C ARG A 109 -5.04 -18.56 19.57
N MET A 110 -5.07 -18.41 18.24
CA MET A 110 -6.11 -17.62 17.57
C MET A 110 -7.41 -18.42 17.53
N VAL A 111 -8.52 -17.77 17.93
CA VAL A 111 -9.86 -18.36 17.90
C VAL A 111 -10.32 -18.50 16.44
N GLN A 112 -11.15 -19.51 16.16
CA GLN A 112 -11.81 -19.63 14.88
C GLN A 112 -12.62 -18.38 14.56
N LEU A 113 -12.49 -17.89 13.34
CA LEU A 113 -13.15 -16.69 12.86
C LEU A 113 -14.67 -16.89 12.84
N ARG A 114 -15.43 -15.85 13.20
CA ARG A 114 -16.90 -15.88 13.10
C ARG A 114 -17.33 -16.08 11.64
N THR A 115 -18.49 -16.70 11.45
CA THR A 115 -19.12 -16.79 10.13
C THR A 115 -19.61 -15.41 9.71
N VAL A 116 -19.05 -14.87 8.64
CA VAL A 116 -19.45 -13.58 8.08
C VAL A 116 -20.59 -13.80 7.10
N SER A 117 -21.70 -13.08 7.30
CA SER A 117 -22.86 -13.22 6.41
C SER A 117 -22.56 -12.66 5.02
N LYS A 118 -23.16 -13.24 3.98
CA LYS A 118 -22.99 -12.75 2.60
C LYS A 118 -23.46 -11.30 2.44
N ARG A 119 -24.54 -10.93 3.15
CA ARG A 119 -25.06 -9.55 3.16
C ARG A 119 -24.05 -8.57 3.76
N GLU A 120 -23.40 -8.95 4.87
CA GLU A 120 -22.36 -8.12 5.50
C GLU A 120 -21.17 -7.88 4.55
N LYS A 121 -20.73 -8.91 3.81
CA LYS A 121 -19.68 -8.75 2.79
C LYS A 121 -20.08 -7.80 1.66
N ILE A 122 -21.35 -7.84 1.21
CA ILE A 122 -21.86 -6.97 0.15
C ILE A 122 -22.03 -5.51 0.63
N LEU A 123 -22.52 -5.30 1.85
CA LEU A 123 -22.74 -3.95 2.38
C LEU A 123 -21.43 -3.27 2.79
N PHE A 124 -20.40 -4.02 3.17
CA PHE A 124 -19.11 -3.47 3.60
C PHE A 124 -18.50 -2.43 2.62
N PRO A 125 -18.30 -2.72 1.32
CA PRO A 125 -17.73 -1.73 0.39
C PRO A 125 -18.62 -0.49 0.21
N VAL A 126 -19.95 -0.63 0.34
CA VAL A 126 -20.88 0.51 0.23
C VAL A 126 -20.76 1.42 1.45
N VAL A 127 -20.75 0.84 2.65
CA VAL A 127 -20.56 1.59 3.90
C VAL A 127 -19.19 2.25 3.93
N LEU A 128 -18.14 1.54 3.51
CA LEU A 128 -16.79 2.08 3.40
C LEU A 128 -16.74 3.27 2.44
N LEU A 129 -17.34 3.15 1.26
CA LEU A 129 -17.39 4.25 0.28
C LEU A 129 -18.15 5.47 0.81
N MET A 130 -19.29 5.28 1.47
CA MET A 130 -20.03 6.40 2.08
C MET A 130 -19.21 7.08 3.18
N LEU A 131 -18.52 6.30 4.02
CA LEU A 131 -17.65 6.85 5.07
C LEU A 131 -16.51 7.68 4.47
N VAL A 132 -15.90 7.20 3.39
CA VAL A 132 -14.84 7.94 2.66
C VAL A 132 -15.40 9.24 2.06
N ALA A 133 -16.58 9.19 1.44
CA ALA A 133 -17.21 10.37 0.86
C ALA A 133 -17.53 11.45 1.91
N LEU A 134 -17.85 11.04 3.15
CA LEU A 134 -18.17 11.94 4.26
C LEU A 134 -16.92 12.51 4.95
N LEU A 135 -15.88 11.70 5.17
CA LEU A 135 -14.73 12.07 6.01
C LEU A 135 -13.48 12.50 5.21
N LEU A 136 -13.21 11.88 4.06
CA LEU A 136 -11.99 12.12 3.29
C LEU A 136 -12.25 11.94 1.78
N PRO A 137 -12.90 12.93 1.14
CA PRO A 137 -13.30 12.83 -0.27
C PRO A 137 -12.12 12.71 -1.24
N ASP A 138 -10.94 13.21 -0.86
CA ASP A 138 -9.72 13.10 -1.69
C ASP A 138 -9.27 11.64 -1.89
N ALA A 139 -9.65 10.72 -0.99
CA ALA A 139 -9.39 9.29 -1.12
C ALA A 139 -10.47 8.54 -1.94
N ALA A 140 -11.57 9.21 -2.30
CA ALA A 140 -12.68 8.62 -3.06
C ALA A 140 -12.27 7.96 -4.38
N PRO A 141 -11.38 8.50 -5.24
CA PRO A 141 -11.02 7.82 -6.48
C PRO A 141 -10.28 6.49 -6.23
N LEU A 142 -9.47 6.39 -5.17
CA LEU A 142 -8.75 5.16 -4.84
C LEU A 142 -9.69 4.14 -4.19
N LEU A 143 -10.32 4.54 -3.07
CA LEU A 143 -11.17 3.63 -2.30
C LEU A 143 -12.48 3.31 -3.02
N GLY A 144 -13.00 4.21 -3.86
CA GLY A 144 -14.16 3.96 -4.71
C GLY A 144 -13.89 2.89 -5.76
N MET A 145 -12.79 2.99 -6.51
CA MET A 145 -12.42 1.95 -7.48
C MET A 145 -12.08 0.61 -6.80
N PHE A 146 -11.48 0.67 -5.61
CA PHE A 146 -11.25 -0.51 -4.79
C PHE A 146 -12.56 -1.18 -4.35
N CYS A 147 -13.52 -0.40 -3.83
CA CYS A 147 -14.84 -0.86 -3.40
C CYS A 147 -15.69 -1.38 -4.56
N PHE A 148 -15.58 -0.77 -5.76
CA PHE A 148 -16.25 -1.27 -6.95
C PHE A 148 -15.75 -2.67 -7.33
N GLY A 149 -14.42 -2.88 -7.31
CA GLY A 149 -13.84 -4.21 -7.48
C GLY A 149 -14.34 -5.23 -6.45
N ASN A 150 -14.40 -4.83 -5.18
CA ASN A 150 -14.92 -5.66 -4.09
C ASN A 150 -16.39 -6.02 -4.32
N LEU A 151 -17.23 -5.04 -4.64
CA LEU A 151 -18.66 -5.26 -4.87
C LEU A 151 -18.92 -6.19 -6.05
N MET A 152 -18.14 -6.10 -7.14
CA MET A 152 -18.25 -7.06 -8.26
C MET A 152 -17.97 -8.50 -7.82
N ARG A 153 -16.94 -8.70 -6.97
CA ARG A 153 -16.61 -10.02 -6.41
C ARG A 153 -17.71 -10.52 -5.47
N GLU A 154 -18.20 -9.66 -4.58
CA GLU A 154 -19.13 -10.07 -3.54
C GLU A 154 -20.59 -10.14 -4.01
N SER A 155 -20.98 -9.42 -5.05
CA SER A 155 -22.36 -9.39 -5.54
C SER A 155 -22.80 -10.73 -6.16
N GLY A 156 -21.90 -11.50 -6.77
CA GLY A 156 -22.18 -12.82 -7.34
C GLY A 156 -23.07 -12.85 -8.58
N VAL A 157 -23.59 -11.70 -9.04
CA VAL A 157 -24.43 -11.61 -10.27
C VAL A 157 -23.65 -11.12 -11.49
N VAL A 158 -22.40 -10.67 -11.29
CA VAL A 158 -21.51 -10.12 -12.32
C VAL A 158 -20.24 -10.95 -12.48
N GLU A 159 -20.35 -12.28 -12.42
CA GLU A 159 -19.20 -13.20 -12.47
C GLU A 159 -18.27 -12.90 -13.66
N ARG A 160 -18.83 -12.76 -14.87
CA ARG A 160 -18.06 -12.41 -16.08
C ARG A 160 -17.24 -11.12 -15.90
N LEU A 161 -17.78 -10.10 -15.25
CA LEU A 161 -17.08 -8.84 -15.04
C LEU A 161 -15.99 -9.01 -13.98
N SER A 162 -16.31 -9.64 -12.84
CA SER A 162 -15.34 -9.91 -11.78
C SER A 162 -14.15 -10.72 -12.32
N ASP A 163 -14.42 -11.77 -13.11
CA ASP A 163 -13.41 -12.62 -13.72
C ASP A 163 -12.58 -11.88 -14.77
N THR A 164 -13.21 -11.03 -15.58
CA THR A 164 -12.49 -10.20 -16.54
C THR A 164 -11.58 -9.22 -15.83
N VAL A 165 -12.05 -8.59 -14.74
CA VAL A 165 -11.28 -7.60 -13.97
C VAL A 165 -10.06 -8.23 -13.30
N GLN A 166 -10.23 -9.37 -12.63
CA GLN A 166 -9.14 -10.04 -11.91
C GLN A 166 -8.18 -10.83 -12.82
N ASN A 167 -8.54 -11.08 -14.08
CA ASN A 167 -7.67 -11.80 -15.03
C ASN A 167 -7.31 -10.92 -16.23
N GLY A 168 -8.19 -10.88 -17.24
CA GLY A 168 -7.89 -10.27 -18.54
C GLY A 168 -7.50 -8.80 -18.46
N LEU A 169 -8.30 -7.99 -17.75
CA LEU A 169 -8.10 -6.56 -17.67
C LEU A 169 -6.85 -6.19 -16.87
N ILE A 170 -6.67 -6.78 -15.68
CA ILE A 170 -5.51 -6.46 -14.84
C ILE A 170 -4.20 -6.83 -15.53
N ASN A 171 -4.15 -7.95 -16.27
CA ASN A 171 -2.95 -8.37 -16.99
C ASN A 171 -2.58 -7.36 -18.09
N ILE A 172 -3.55 -6.87 -18.85
CA ILE A 172 -3.33 -5.87 -19.91
C ILE A 172 -2.86 -4.54 -19.29
N VAL A 173 -3.59 -4.03 -18.28
CA VAL A 173 -3.27 -2.75 -17.64
C VAL A 173 -1.92 -2.80 -16.93
N THR A 174 -1.57 -3.93 -16.31
CA THR A 174 -0.28 -4.12 -15.64
C THR A 174 0.88 -4.06 -16.63
N ILE A 175 0.75 -4.64 -17.83
CA ILE A 175 1.78 -4.53 -18.87
C ILE A 175 1.98 -3.07 -19.25
N PHE A 176 0.90 -2.34 -19.58
CA PHE A 176 1.01 -0.92 -19.95
C PHE A 176 1.56 -0.06 -18.81
N LEU A 177 1.14 -0.32 -17.57
CA LEU A 177 1.65 0.38 -16.40
C LEU A 177 3.14 0.10 -16.20
N GLY A 178 3.56 -1.16 -16.31
CA GLY A 178 4.96 -1.57 -16.18
C GLY A 178 5.86 -0.89 -17.21
N LEU A 179 5.44 -0.86 -18.48
CA LEU A 179 6.16 -0.13 -19.52
C LEU A 179 6.18 1.38 -19.25
N SER A 180 5.08 1.95 -18.76
CA SER A 180 4.97 3.39 -18.45
C SER A 180 5.86 3.80 -17.27
N VAL A 181 5.95 2.96 -16.24
CA VAL A 181 6.87 3.14 -15.12
C VAL A 181 8.31 2.98 -15.61
N GLY A 182 8.59 1.97 -16.44
CA GLY A 182 9.89 1.76 -17.06
C GLY A 182 10.35 2.94 -17.91
N ALA A 183 9.43 3.62 -18.60
CA ALA A 183 9.72 4.84 -19.36
C ALA A 183 10.18 6.02 -18.47
N LYS A 184 9.99 5.95 -17.15
CA LYS A 184 10.51 6.93 -16.17
C LYS A 184 11.85 6.54 -15.56
N LEU A 185 12.41 5.38 -15.92
CA LEU A 185 13.74 4.91 -15.50
C LEU A 185 14.86 5.42 -16.43
N VAL A 186 14.76 6.68 -16.85
CA VAL A 186 15.83 7.33 -17.63
C VAL A 186 16.98 7.70 -16.68
N ALA A 187 18.22 7.59 -17.15
CA ALA A 187 19.42 7.73 -16.33
C ALA A 187 19.48 9.04 -15.54
N ASP A 188 19.04 10.16 -16.12
CA ASP A 188 19.00 11.47 -15.50
C ASP A 188 17.98 11.58 -14.36
N LYS A 189 16.96 10.72 -14.33
CA LYS A 189 15.95 10.63 -13.26
C LYS A 189 16.30 9.58 -12.21
N PHE A 190 16.93 8.50 -12.62
CA PHE A 190 17.24 7.38 -11.73
C PHE A 190 18.60 7.51 -11.04
N LEU A 191 19.63 8.00 -11.72
CA LEU A 191 20.97 8.18 -11.16
C LEU A 191 21.10 9.56 -10.49
N GLN A 192 20.18 9.85 -9.57
CA GLN A 192 20.20 11.07 -8.77
C GLN A 192 20.47 10.75 -7.28
N PRO A 193 21.11 11.64 -6.51
CA PRO A 193 21.28 11.45 -5.07
C PRO A 193 19.97 11.18 -4.33
N GLN A 194 18.86 11.75 -4.79
CA GLN A 194 17.51 11.52 -4.29
C GLN A 194 17.13 10.04 -4.29
N THR A 195 17.51 9.28 -5.31
CA THR A 195 17.09 7.87 -5.44
C THR A 195 17.78 6.99 -4.42
N LEU A 196 19.01 7.30 -4.03
CA LEU A 196 19.68 6.63 -2.91
C LEU A 196 18.92 6.86 -1.60
N GLY A 197 18.45 8.09 -1.37
CA GLY A 197 17.58 8.40 -0.24
C GLY A 197 16.29 7.58 -0.24
N ILE A 198 15.67 7.39 -1.40
CA ILE A 198 14.45 6.57 -1.56
C ILE A 198 14.69 5.11 -1.19
N LEU A 199 15.80 4.53 -1.66
CA LEU A 199 16.15 3.15 -1.35
C LEU A 199 16.40 2.96 0.16
N LEU A 200 17.23 3.82 0.76
CA LEU A 200 17.53 3.74 2.20
C LEU A 200 16.29 3.97 3.08
N LEU A 201 15.47 4.96 2.73
CA LEU A 201 14.23 5.24 3.46
C LEU A 201 13.19 4.14 3.29
N GLY A 202 13.14 3.49 2.12
CA GLY A 202 12.19 2.41 1.83
C GLY A 202 12.36 1.22 2.77
N VAL A 203 13.60 0.73 2.98
CA VAL A 203 13.83 -0.39 3.91
C VAL A 203 13.48 -0.02 5.36
N ILE A 204 13.80 1.20 5.79
CA ILE A 204 13.45 1.71 7.12
C ILE A 204 11.93 1.85 7.27
N ALA A 205 11.22 2.24 6.21
CA ALA A 205 9.76 2.36 6.20
C ALA A 205 9.07 1.05 6.61
N PHE A 206 9.48 -0.06 5.99
CA PHE A 206 9.00 -1.39 6.35
C PHE A 206 9.43 -1.79 7.76
N GLY A 207 10.64 -1.41 8.17
CA GLY A 207 11.12 -1.64 9.52
C GLY A 207 10.24 -0.98 10.59
N ILE A 208 9.87 0.28 10.39
CA ILE A 208 9.02 1.03 11.32
C ILE A 208 7.57 0.57 11.24
N GLY A 209 7.04 0.29 10.04
CA GLY A 209 5.66 -0.19 9.90
C GLY A 209 5.41 -1.58 10.49
N THR A 210 6.45 -2.40 10.63
CA THR A 210 6.37 -3.74 11.24
C THR A 210 6.68 -3.76 12.74
N ALA A 211 7.39 -2.76 13.26
CA ALA A 211 7.73 -2.61 14.66
C ALA A 211 6.56 -2.06 15.50
#